data_AF-A0A3D3ST42-F1
#
_entry.id   AF-A0A3D3ST42-F1
#
_cell.length_a   1.000
_cell.length_b   1.000
_cell.length_c   1.000
_cell.angle_alpha   90.00
_cell.angle_beta   90.00
_cell.angle_gamma   90.00
#
_symmetry.space_group_name_H-M   'P 1'
#
loop_
_entity.id
_entity.type
_entity.pdbx_description
1 polymer ?
#
loop_
_entity_poly.entity_id
_entity_poly.type
_entity_poly.pdbx_seq_one_letter_code
_entity_poly.pdbx_strand_id
1 'polypeptide(L)'
;MKRHAPFCLKGREPEVFLPPASDLVYREEGVKVTLLLSKKSLAFFKSEAMKRRTGYQPMIRKLLDIYVEKQEQVKQSPRARRLHEGVTN
;
A
#
# COMPACT_ATOMS: atom_id res chain seq x y z
N MET A 1 64.91 22.57 -11.34
CA MET A 1 64.85 21.13 -11.70
C MET A 1 63.44 20.65 -11.40
N LYS A 2 62.75 20.10 -12.41
CA LYS A 2 61.39 19.55 -12.32
C LYS A 2 61.37 18.28 -11.45
N ARG A 3 60.16 17.81 -11.11
CA ARG A 3 59.74 16.50 -10.54
C ARG A 3 59.23 16.61 -9.09
N HIS A 4 58.04 16.16 -8.69
CA HIS A 4 56.94 15.43 -9.31
C HIS A 4 55.66 15.76 -8.51
N ALA A 5 54.51 15.90 -9.19
CA ALA A 5 53.21 15.83 -8.54
C ALA A 5 52.84 14.35 -8.32
N PRO A 6 52.29 13.94 -7.17
CA PRO A 6 51.52 12.73 -7.12
C PRO A 6 50.11 13.04 -7.65
N PHE A 7 49.91 12.69 -8.91
CA PHE A 7 48.60 12.53 -9.51
C PHE A 7 47.90 11.36 -8.81
N CYS A 8 47.03 11.65 -7.85
CA CYS A 8 46.18 10.65 -7.20
C CYS A 8 44.78 10.70 -7.81
N LEU A 9 44.59 10.05 -8.96
CA LEU A 9 43.28 9.60 -9.43
C LEU A 9 43.16 8.11 -9.12
N LYS A 10 42.33 7.75 -8.13
CA LYS A 10 41.70 6.43 -7.93
C LYS A 10 40.90 6.49 -6.61
N GLY A 11 39.60 6.22 -6.53
CA GLY A 11 38.66 5.73 -7.52
C GLY A 11 37.24 6.15 -7.15
N ARG A 12 36.34 6.13 -8.13
CA ARG A 12 34.91 6.02 -7.84
C ARG A 12 34.68 4.58 -7.39
N GLU A 13 34.58 4.34 -6.09
CA GLU A 13 33.75 3.22 -5.65
C GLU A 13 32.29 3.64 -5.84
N PRO A 14 31.47 2.86 -6.56
CA PRO A 14 30.04 3.01 -6.45
C PRO A 14 29.68 2.42 -5.09
N GLU A 15 29.78 3.22 -4.04
CA GLU A 15 29.05 2.89 -2.83
C GLU A 15 27.58 3.04 -3.21
N VAL A 16 27.00 1.90 -3.59
CA VAL A 16 25.56 1.73 -3.70
C VAL A 16 25.05 2.07 -2.32
N PHE A 17 24.74 3.35 -2.11
CA PHE A 17 24.03 3.87 -0.95
C PHE A 17 22.65 3.26 -1.01
N LEU A 18 22.55 2.00 -0.58
CA LEU A 18 21.30 1.46 -0.09
C LEU A 18 20.87 2.43 1.01
N PRO A 19 19.67 3.03 0.91
CA PRO A 19 19.20 3.92 1.94
C PRO A 19 19.29 3.22 3.30
N PRO A 20 19.57 3.94 4.39
CA PRO A 20 19.68 3.33 5.72
C PRO A 20 18.41 2.50 5.98
N ALA A 21 18.54 1.37 6.70
CA ALA A 21 17.44 0.41 6.88
C ALA A 21 16.14 1.06 7.39
N SER A 22 16.24 2.19 8.09
CA SER A 22 15.13 3.04 8.53
C SER A 22 14.26 3.58 7.38
N ASP A 23 14.86 3.88 6.25
CA ASP A 23 14.22 4.41 5.03
C ASP A 23 13.75 3.27 4.09
N LEU A 24 14.24 2.04 4.28
CA LEU A 24 13.71 0.85 3.58
C LEU A 24 12.35 0.41 4.14
N VAL A 25 11.99 0.81 5.36
CA VAL A 25 10.68 0.48 5.92
C VAL A 25 9.67 1.50 5.40
N TYR A 26 9.11 1.23 4.21
CA TYR A 26 7.90 1.89 3.74
C TYR A 26 6.77 1.62 4.74
N ARG A 27 6.58 2.54 5.69
CA ARG A 27 5.47 2.50 6.63
C ARG A 27 4.29 3.19 5.96
N GLU A 28 3.42 2.41 5.31
CA GLU A 28 2.08 2.92 5.01
C GLU A 28 1.46 3.50 6.29
N GLU A 29 0.94 4.72 6.23
CA GLU A 29 0.17 5.34 7.30
C GLU A 29 -1.14 4.57 7.53
N GLY A 30 -1.05 3.42 8.18
CA GLY A 30 -2.18 2.57 8.49
C GLY A 30 -2.90 3.06 9.75
N VAL A 31 -4.16 3.47 9.61
CA VAL A 31 -5.02 3.73 10.77
C VAL A 31 -5.40 2.40 11.41
N LYS A 32 -4.99 2.20 12.67
CA LYS A 32 -5.36 0.99 13.43
C LYS A 32 -6.79 1.13 13.95
N VAL A 33 -7.64 0.19 13.53
CA VAL A 33 -9.01 0.07 14.00
C VAL A 33 -9.24 -1.29 14.65
N THR A 34 -10.10 -1.34 15.66
CA THR A 34 -10.58 -2.60 16.25
C THR A 34 -11.97 -2.89 15.70
N LEU A 35 -12.08 -3.95 14.88
CA LEU A 35 -13.35 -4.41 14.31
C LEU A 35 -13.70 -5.79 14.89
N LEU A 36 -14.93 -5.95 15.34
CA LEU A 36 -15.45 -7.27 15.74
C LEU A 36 -15.84 -8.06 14.49
N LEU A 37 -15.22 -9.23 14.33
CA LEU A 37 -15.53 -10.18 13.25
C LEU A 37 -16.15 -11.45 13.83
N SER A 38 -17.03 -12.08 13.05
CA SER A 38 -17.58 -13.37 13.43
C SER A 38 -16.48 -14.46 13.46
N LYS A 39 -16.64 -15.46 14.34
CA LYS A 39 -15.72 -16.62 14.41
C LYS A 39 -15.58 -17.33 13.05
N LYS A 40 -16.68 -17.45 12.31
CA LYS A 40 -16.72 -18.06 10.98
C LYS A 40 -15.87 -17.29 9.97
N SER A 41 -16.01 -15.97 9.93
CA SER A 41 -15.22 -15.10 9.04
C SER A 41 -13.73 -15.22 9.36
N LEU A 42 -13.36 -15.17 10.63
CA LEU A 42 -11.96 -15.28 11.04
C LEU A 42 -11.36 -16.64 10.69
N ALA A 43 -12.10 -17.74 10.90
CA ALA A 43 -11.65 -19.09 10.56
C ALA A 43 -11.39 -19.24 9.05
N PHE A 44 -12.25 -18.66 8.21
CA PHE A 44 -12.06 -18.65 6.75
C PHE A 44 -10.74 -17.96 6.36
N PHE A 45 -10.52 -16.72 6.84
CA PHE A 45 -9.30 -15.99 6.49
C PHE A 45 -8.04 -16.65 7.04
N LYS A 46 -8.09 -17.26 8.22
CA LYS A 46 -6.95 -18.03 8.77
C LYS A 46 -6.58 -19.22 7.86
N SER A 47 -7.58 -19.98 7.41
CA SER A 47 -7.36 -21.12 6.51
C SER A 47 -6.73 -20.67 5.18
N GLU A 48 -7.26 -19.62 4.57
CA GLU A 48 -6.72 -19.08 3.31
C GLU A 48 -5.33 -18.46 3.47
N ALA A 49 -5.07 -17.79 4.59
CA ALA A 49 -3.78 -17.21 4.93
C ALA A 49 -2.69 -18.29 5.04
N MET A 50 -3.01 -19.44 5.66
CA MET A 50 -2.09 -20.58 5.76
C MET A 50 -1.74 -21.15 4.38
N LYS A 51 -2.73 -21.31 3.48
CA LYS A 51 -2.49 -21.83 2.12
C LYS A 51 -1.57 -20.92 1.31
N ARG A 52 -1.70 -19.61 1.49
CA ARG A 52 -0.98 -18.59 0.73
C ARG A 52 0.34 -18.15 1.39
N ARG A 53 0.65 -18.67 2.60
CA ARG A 53 1.82 -18.28 3.42
C ARG A 53 1.88 -16.77 3.70
N THR A 54 0.73 -16.17 3.99
CA THR A 54 0.61 -14.74 4.34
C THR A 54 -0.18 -14.60 5.64
N GLY A 55 -0.18 -13.42 6.27
CA GLY A 55 -1.12 -13.11 7.35
C GLY A 55 -2.57 -13.04 6.87
N TYR A 56 -3.53 -13.17 7.78
CA TYR A 56 -4.96 -12.99 7.45
C TYR A 56 -5.35 -11.49 7.41
N GLN A 57 -4.58 -10.62 8.05
CA GLN A 57 -4.86 -9.18 8.12
C GLN A 57 -4.81 -8.50 6.73
N PRO A 58 -3.80 -8.73 5.86
CA PRO A 58 -3.78 -8.18 4.52
C PRO A 58 -4.99 -8.60 3.67
N MET A 59 -5.48 -9.83 3.86
CA MET A 59 -6.66 -10.32 3.15
C MET A 59 -7.93 -9.56 3.56
N ILE A 60 -8.09 -9.29 4.86
CA ILE A 60 -9.21 -8.50 5.38
C ILE A 60 -9.10 -7.05 4.88
N ARG A 61 -7.90 -6.44 4.93
CA ARG A 61 -7.66 -5.10 4.39
C ARG A 61 -8.07 -5.03 2.92
N LYS A 62 -7.56 -5.93 2.09
CA LYS A 62 -7.85 -5.91 0.65
C LYS A 62 -9.34 -6.13 0.35
N LEU A 63 -10.04 -6.92 1.16
CA LEU A 63 -11.49 -7.07 1.03
C LEU A 63 -12.22 -5.74 1.26
N LEU A 64 -11.82 -4.97 2.28
CA LEU A 64 -12.42 -3.67 2.58
C LEU A 64 -12.13 -2.67 1.45
N ASP A 65 -10.90 -2.64 0.95
CA ASP A 65 -10.51 -1.74 -0.16
C ASP A 65 -11.38 -2.02 -1.40
N ILE A 66 -11.50 -3.30 -1.82
CA ILE A 66 -12.34 -3.70 -2.96
C ILE A 66 -13.80 -3.33 -2.75
N TYR A 67 -14.31 -3.46 -1.51
CA TYR A 67 -15.68 -3.08 -1.20
C TYR A 67 -15.90 -1.57 -1.39
N VAL A 68 -14.98 -0.73 -0.92
CA VAL A 68 -15.06 0.73 -1.08
C VAL A 68 -14.96 1.11 -2.56
N GLU A 69 -13.97 0.58 -3.28
CA GLU A 69 -13.79 0.81 -4.73
C GLU A 69 -15.09 0.52 -5.50
N LYS A 70 -15.77 -0.59 -5.18
CA LYS A 70 -17.04 -0.96 -5.82
C LYS A 70 -18.17 0.01 -5.49
N GLN A 71 -18.25 0.52 -4.26
CA GLN A 71 -19.28 1.48 -3.85
C GLN A 71 -19.05 2.87 -4.47
N GLU A 72 -17.79 3.27 -4.63
CA GLU A 72 -17.44 4.54 -5.29
C GLU A 72 -17.76 4.51 -6.78
N GLN A 73 -17.49 3.40 -7.48
CA GLN A 73 -17.87 3.22 -8.88
C GLN A 73 -19.39 3.36 -9.10
N VAL A 74 -20.21 2.83 -8.18
CA VAL A 74 -21.67 2.99 -8.24
C VAL A 74 -22.09 4.45 -8.10
N LYS A 75 -21.44 5.22 -7.21
CA LYS A 75 -21.72 6.66 -7.02
C LYS A 75 -21.32 7.52 -8.21
N GLN A 76 -20.30 7.13 -8.95
CA GLN A 76 -19.76 7.89 -10.09
C GLN A 76 -20.46 7.57 -11.42
N SER A 77 -21.37 6.59 -11.47
CA SER A 77 -22.12 6.27 -12.68
C SER A 77 -23.04 7.43 -13.12
N PRO A 78 -22.95 7.90 -14.39
CA PRO A 78 -23.81 8.95 -14.92
C PRO A 78 -25.30 8.58 -15.01
N ARG A 79 -25.66 7.33 -14.68
CA ARG A 79 -27.05 6.86 -14.61
C ARG A 79 -27.74 7.22 -13.29
N ALA A 80 -27.00 7.37 -12.18
CA ALA A 80 -27.57 7.67 -10.86
C ALA A 80 -27.75 9.18 -10.59
N ARG A 81 -27.01 10.05 -11.31
CA ARG A 81 -27.11 11.51 -11.12
C ARG A 81 -28.34 12.17 -11.79
N ARG A 82 -29.06 11.47 -12.68
CA ARG A 82 -30.15 12.07 -13.49
C ARG A 82 -31.53 12.10 -12.83
N LEU A 83 -31.62 11.97 -11.50
CA LEU A 83 -32.91 12.02 -10.80
C LEU A 83 -33.03 13.16 -9.79
N HIS A 84 -31.98 13.98 -9.57
CA HIS A 84 -32.03 15.04 -8.56
C HIS A 84 -32.04 16.49 -9.10
N GLU A 85 -31.90 16.71 -10.42
CA GLU A 85 -31.90 18.05 -11.04
C GLU A 85 -33.19 18.29 -11.86
N GLY A 86 -34.35 18.23 -11.21
CA GLY A 86 -35.63 18.53 -11.87
C GLY A 86 -36.75 19.02 -10.96
N VAL A 87 -36.48 19.28 -9.68
CA VAL A 87 -37.47 19.84 -8.75
C VAL A 87 -36.80 20.94 -7.95
N THR A 88 -36.80 22.15 -8.49
CA THR A 88 -36.94 23.41 -7.74
C THR A 88 -37.09 24.54 -8.76
N ASN A 89 -38.35 25.01 -8.85
CA ASN A 89 -38.87 26.29 -9.33
C ASN A 89 -38.32 26.92 -10.62
#